data_AF-A0A960V5U3-F1
#
_entry.id   AF-A0A960V5U3-F1
#
_cell.length_a   1.000
_cell.length_b   1.000
_cell.length_c   1.000
_cell.angle_alpha   90.00
_cell.angle_beta   90.00
_cell.angle_gamma   90.00
#
_symmetry.space_group_name_H-M   'P 1'
#
loop_
_entity.id
_entity.type
_entity.pdbx_description
1 polymer ?
#
loop_
_entity_poly.entity_id
_entity_poly.type
_entity_poly.pdbx_seq_one_letter_code
_entity_poly.pdbx_strand_id
1 'polypeptide(L)'
;IEQQKQSPLPQWFADRTDWDIFIEETFLAINTLPEEDRNPSIYVNDYGHAGAINYYLPQFKVLSGHNQFYFWGKKAKPNSIVVYGENNYKFFEPYFKESKFIGSYSREYSNEFSVPIYFLKGAKVPMYKYWERLKNFN
;
A
#
# COMPACT_ATOMS: atom_id res chain seq x y z
N ILE A 1 3.25 8.99 32.94
CA ILE A 1 3.94 7.73 32.56
C ILE A 1 2.90 6.90 31.81
N GLU A 2 2.88 7.01 30.49
CA GLU A 2 1.94 6.28 29.63
C GLU A 2 2.28 4.79 29.64
N GLN A 3 1.32 3.98 30.08
CA GLN A 3 1.41 2.53 29.92
C GLN A 3 1.02 2.19 28.48
N GLN A 4 2.03 1.97 27.63
CA GLN A 4 1.83 1.22 26.40
C GLN A 4 1.27 -0.15 26.78
N LYS A 5 0.01 -0.41 26.44
CA LYS A 5 -0.58 -1.76 26.49
C LYS A 5 0.21 -2.63 25.53
N GLN A 6 1.21 -3.34 26.04
CA GLN A 6 1.90 -4.39 25.32
C GLN A 6 0.88 -5.46 24.96
N SER A 7 0.66 -5.64 23.66
CA SER A 7 -0.13 -6.76 23.13
C SER A 7 0.52 -8.07 23.60
N PRO A 8 -0.25 -9.10 24.01
CA PRO A 8 0.29 -10.32 24.63
C PRO A 8 1.04 -11.25 23.66
N LEU A 9 1.19 -10.85 22.39
CA LEU A 9 1.85 -11.61 21.34
C LEU A 9 3.22 -10.99 21.02
N PRO A 10 4.25 -11.81 20.74
CA PRO A 10 5.52 -11.31 20.23
C PRO A 10 5.30 -10.42 19.00
N GLN A 11 6.00 -9.29 18.89
CA GLN A 11 5.81 -8.31 17.82
C GLN A 11 5.83 -8.95 16.42
N TRP A 12 6.70 -9.94 16.17
CA TRP A 12 6.79 -10.67 14.89
C TRP A 12 5.56 -11.54 14.58
N PHE A 13 4.77 -11.92 15.59
CA PHE A 13 3.51 -12.65 15.46
C PHE A 13 2.35 -11.68 15.30
N ALA A 14 2.33 -10.59 16.08
CA ALA A 14 1.36 -9.49 15.95
C ALA A 14 1.42 -8.80 14.58
N ASP A 15 2.61 -8.66 14.02
CA ASP A 15 2.84 -8.08 12.69
C ASP A 15 2.38 -8.99 11.55
N ARG A 16 2.06 -10.27 11.80
CA ARG A 16 1.63 -11.25 10.77
C ARG A 16 0.19 -11.73 10.93
N THR A 17 -0.42 -11.52 12.09
CA THR A 17 -1.87 -11.67 12.28
C THR A 17 -2.61 -10.72 11.33
N ASP A 18 -3.62 -11.21 10.61
CA ASP A 18 -4.46 -10.48 9.65
C ASP A 18 -3.77 -10.00 8.35
N TRP A 19 -2.55 -10.47 8.04
CA TRP A 19 -1.95 -10.22 6.71
C TRP A 19 -2.74 -10.90 5.59
N ASP A 20 -3.24 -12.09 5.84
CA ASP A 20 -4.16 -12.82 4.97
C ASP A 20 -5.35 -11.96 4.56
N ILE A 21 -6.02 -11.28 5.51
CA ILE A 21 -7.16 -10.39 5.21
C ILE A 21 -6.73 -9.24 4.28
N PHE A 22 -5.63 -8.55 4.62
CA PHE A 22 -5.13 -7.45 3.79
C PHE A 22 -4.77 -7.90 2.37
N ILE A 23 -4.11 -9.05 2.25
CA ILE A 23 -3.69 -9.62 0.96
C ILE A 23 -4.91 -10.05 0.13
N GLU A 24 -5.86 -10.75 0.75
CA GLU A 24 -7.08 -11.23 0.09
C GLU A 24 -7.92 -10.05 -0.42
N GLU A 25 -8.22 -9.08 0.45
CA GLU A 25 -8.99 -7.89 0.09
C GLU A 25 -8.29 -7.05 -0.99
N THR A 26 -6.96 -6.94 -0.92
CA THR A 26 -6.17 -6.28 -1.99
C THR A 26 -6.34 -7.00 -3.32
N PHE A 27 -6.21 -8.32 -3.33
CA PHE A 27 -6.34 -9.12 -4.55
C PHE A 27 -7.77 -9.05 -5.12
N LEU A 28 -8.78 -9.15 -4.27
CA LEU A 28 -10.19 -9.01 -4.65
C LEU A 28 -10.48 -7.62 -5.22
N ALA A 29 -10.03 -6.56 -4.55
CA ALA A 29 -10.21 -5.19 -5.01
C ALA A 29 -9.58 -4.97 -6.40
N ILE A 30 -8.36 -5.48 -6.64
CA ILE A 30 -7.70 -5.40 -7.96
C ILE A 30 -8.49 -6.18 -9.02
N ASN A 31 -9.06 -7.35 -8.67
CA ASN A 31 -9.85 -8.15 -9.62
C ASN A 31 -11.17 -7.48 -10.05
N THR A 32 -11.65 -6.47 -9.34
CA THR A 32 -12.80 -5.64 -9.78
C THR A 32 -12.48 -4.73 -10.98
N LEU A 33 -11.19 -4.54 -11.28
CA LEU A 33 -10.75 -3.71 -12.41
C LEU A 33 -10.91 -4.44 -13.75
N PRO A 34 -10.98 -3.69 -14.87
CA PRO A 34 -10.80 -4.26 -16.21
C PRO A 34 -9.48 -5.03 -16.31
N GLU A 35 -9.44 -6.07 -17.13
CA GLU A 35 -8.29 -7.00 -17.22
C GLU A 35 -6.95 -6.28 -17.48
N GLU A 36 -6.95 -5.28 -18.35
CA GLU A 36 -5.79 -4.43 -18.68
C GLU A 36 -5.21 -3.65 -17.48
N ASP A 37 -6.01 -3.46 -16.43
CA ASP A 37 -5.65 -2.69 -15.24
C ASP A 37 -5.29 -3.56 -14.03
N ARG A 38 -5.40 -4.89 -14.15
CA ARG A 38 -5.17 -5.84 -13.05
C ARG A 38 -3.70 -6.11 -12.72
N ASN A 39 -2.77 -5.31 -13.23
CA ASN A 39 -1.35 -5.39 -12.87
C ASN A 39 -0.75 -4.04 -12.44
N PRO A 40 -1.31 -3.38 -11.41
CA PRO A 40 -0.78 -2.12 -10.90
C PRO A 40 0.49 -2.33 -10.05
N SER A 41 1.23 -1.26 -9.83
CA SER A 41 2.12 -1.21 -8.66
C SER A 41 1.30 -0.97 -7.39
N ILE A 42 1.76 -1.47 -6.26
CA ILE A 42 1.08 -1.31 -4.97
C ILE A 42 1.94 -0.44 -4.07
N TYR A 43 1.41 0.68 -3.60
CA TYR A 43 2.10 1.56 -2.67
C TYR A 43 1.58 1.41 -1.25
N VAL A 44 2.49 1.26 -0.29
CA VAL A 44 2.21 1.11 1.15
C VAL A 44 3.21 1.91 1.99
N ASN A 45 2.78 2.35 3.17
CA ASN A 45 3.54 3.32 3.98
C ASN A 45 4.61 2.70 4.88
N ASP A 46 4.46 1.44 5.24
CA ASP A 46 5.32 0.76 6.21
C ASP A 46 5.91 -0.53 5.65
N TYR A 47 6.96 -0.95 6.33
CA TYR A 47 7.73 -2.13 5.99
C TYR A 47 6.92 -3.44 6.10
N GLY A 48 5.96 -3.51 7.03
CA GLY A 48 5.15 -4.71 7.27
C GLY A 48 4.25 -5.01 6.08
N HIS A 49 3.42 -4.04 5.67
CA HIS A 49 2.57 -4.17 4.49
C HIS A 49 3.40 -4.36 3.21
N ALA A 50 4.55 -3.69 3.10
CA ALA A 50 5.42 -3.86 1.93
C ALA A 50 5.97 -5.29 1.85
N GLY A 51 6.40 -5.84 2.98
CA GLY A 51 6.84 -7.23 3.10
C GLY A 51 5.71 -8.23 2.79
N ALA A 52 4.50 -7.98 3.29
CA ALA A 52 3.33 -8.82 3.05
C ALA A 52 3.02 -8.94 1.55
N ILE A 53 2.88 -7.81 0.84
CA ILE A 53 2.61 -7.81 -0.61
C ILE A 53 3.76 -8.49 -1.35
N ASN A 54 5.01 -8.14 -1.01
CA ASN A 54 6.18 -8.69 -1.71
C ASN A 54 6.32 -10.21 -1.55
N TYR A 55 5.81 -10.77 -0.45
CA TYR A 55 5.83 -12.21 -0.19
C TYR A 55 4.63 -12.93 -0.81
N TYR A 56 3.41 -12.45 -0.58
CA TYR A 56 2.18 -13.17 -0.98
C TYR A 56 1.65 -12.83 -2.37
N LEU A 57 1.97 -11.65 -2.90
CA LEU A 57 1.54 -11.20 -4.22
C LEU A 57 2.75 -10.79 -5.09
N PRO A 58 3.70 -11.71 -5.35
CA PRO A 58 4.96 -11.39 -6.03
C PRO A 58 4.78 -10.92 -7.48
N GLN A 59 3.59 -11.10 -8.07
CA GLN A 59 3.26 -10.57 -9.38
C GLN A 59 3.16 -9.04 -9.41
N PHE A 60 2.87 -8.40 -8.27
CA PHE A 60 2.75 -6.95 -8.17
C PHE A 60 4.06 -6.29 -7.74
N LYS A 61 4.35 -5.14 -8.32
CA LYS A 61 5.50 -4.33 -7.92
C LYS A 61 5.15 -3.54 -6.68
N VAL A 62 5.88 -3.77 -5.58
CA VAL A 62 5.72 -3.03 -4.33
C VAL A 62 6.51 -1.73 -4.35
N LEU A 63 5.88 -0.65 -3.91
CA LEU A 63 6.48 0.66 -3.72
C LEU A 63 6.27 1.06 -2.26
N SER A 64 7.33 1.55 -1.60
CA SER A 64 7.20 2.11 -0.28
C SER A 64 8.27 3.16 -0.03
N GLY A 65 7.90 4.14 0.77
CA GLY A 65 8.79 5.16 1.31
C GLY A 65 9.77 4.67 2.38
N HIS A 66 9.57 3.45 2.88
CA HIS A 66 10.24 2.92 4.07
C HIS A 66 11.47 2.06 3.76
N ASN A 67 12.53 2.22 4.53
CA ASN A 67 13.77 1.43 4.51
C ASN A 67 14.28 1.08 3.09
N GLN A 68 14.54 -0.20 2.79
CA GLN A 68 15.12 -0.63 1.51
C GLN A 68 14.16 -0.46 0.32
N PHE A 69 12.84 -0.51 0.55
CA PHE A 69 11.86 -0.29 -0.50
C PHE A 69 11.97 1.14 -1.07
N TYR A 70 12.37 2.11 -0.24
CA TYR A 70 12.64 3.47 -0.71
C TYR A 70 13.70 3.50 -1.81
N PHE A 71 14.79 2.77 -1.63
CA PHE A 71 15.90 2.73 -2.58
C PHE A 71 15.52 1.96 -3.85
N TRP A 72 14.76 0.88 -3.72
CA TRP A 72 14.29 0.08 -4.85
C TRP A 72 13.25 0.83 -5.71
N GLY A 73 12.40 1.66 -5.09
CA GLY A 73 11.35 2.41 -5.78
C GLY A 73 11.83 3.63 -6.58
N LYS A 74 13.05 4.15 -6.35
CA LYS A 74 13.56 5.36 -7.04
C LYS A 74 13.52 5.32 -8.56
N LYS A 75 13.69 4.13 -9.14
CA LYS A 75 13.71 3.93 -10.60
C LYS A 75 12.37 3.45 -11.16
N ALA A 76 11.38 3.22 -10.29
CA ALA A 76 10.08 2.73 -10.73
C ALA A 76 9.33 3.80 -11.52
N LYS A 77 8.60 3.34 -12.54
CA LYS A 77 7.79 4.17 -13.45
C LYS A 77 6.41 3.52 -13.64
N PRO A 78 5.59 3.45 -12.58
CA PRO A 78 4.27 2.84 -12.66
C PRO A 78 3.36 3.67 -13.57
N ASN A 79 2.61 2.99 -14.44
CA ASN A 79 1.52 3.62 -15.19
C ASN A 79 0.24 3.73 -14.34
N SER A 80 0.06 2.79 -13.41
CA SER A 80 -1.02 2.74 -12.43
C SER A 80 -0.50 2.29 -11.07
N ILE A 81 -1.17 2.77 -10.02
CA ILE A 81 -0.88 2.40 -8.64
C ILE A 81 -2.16 2.07 -7.87
N VAL A 82 -2.05 1.20 -6.88
CA VAL A 82 -3.01 1.02 -5.80
C VAL A 82 -2.47 1.65 -4.53
N VAL A 83 -3.31 2.38 -3.81
CA VAL A 83 -2.99 3.06 -2.54
C VAL A 83 -4.08 2.79 -1.50
N TYR A 84 -3.69 2.84 -0.23
CA TYR A 84 -4.58 2.57 0.90
C TYR A 84 -4.74 3.81 1.77
N GLY A 85 -5.96 4.10 2.21
CA GLY A 85 -6.28 5.22 3.08
C GLY A 85 -6.40 6.56 2.36
N GLU A 86 -7.24 7.43 2.94
CA GLU A 86 -7.56 8.78 2.43
C GLU A 86 -6.35 9.69 2.27
N ASN A 87 -5.37 9.59 3.19
CA ASN A 87 -4.18 10.44 3.16
C ASN A 87 -3.29 10.11 1.96
N ASN A 88 -3.07 8.82 1.67
CA ASN A 88 -2.32 8.41 0.50
C ASN A 88 -3.09 8.80 -0.77
N TYR A 89 -4.40 8.52 -0.81
CA TYR A 89 -5.23 8.93 -1.94
C TYR A 89 -5.07 10.42 -2.26
N LYS A 90 -5.27 11.31 -1.28
CA LYS A 90 -5.13 12.76 -1.47
C LYS A 90 -3.73 13.19 -1.89
N PHE A 91 -2.70 12.47 -1.45
CA PHE A 91 -1.32 12.75 -1.88
C PHE A 91 -1.10 12.38 -3.35
N PHE A 92 -1.56 11.20 -3.78
CA PHE A 92 -1.26 10.68 -5.12
C PHE A 92 -2.22 11.17 -6.21
N GLU A 93 -3.49 11.39 -5.89
CA GLU A 93 -4.54 11.76 -6.86
C GLU A 93 -4.15 12.89 -7.82
N PRO A 94 -3.51 13.99 -7.37
CA PRO A 94 -3.13 15.08 -8.28
C PRO A 94 -2.15 14.65 -9.38
N TYR A 95 -1.40 13.56 -9.18
CA TYR A 95 -0.38 13.04 -10.09
C TYR A 95 -0.89 12.01 -11.10
N PHE A 96 -2.16 11.60 -11.05
CA PHE A 96 -2.77 10.62 -11.97
C PHE A 96 -3.98 11.21 -12.69
N LYS A 97 -4.26 10.72 -13.91
CA LYS A 97 -5.39 11.19 -14.72
C LYS A 97 -6.73 10.71 -14.19
N GLU A 98 -6.75 9.49 -13.68
CA GLU A 98 -7.95 8.81 -13.22
C GLU A 98 -7.71 8.23 -11.84
N SER A 99 -8.75 8.24 -11.02
CA SER A 99 -8.79 7.56 -9.73
C SER A 99 -10.14 6.90 -9.51
N LYS A 100 -10.13 5.78 -8.77
CA LYS A 100 -11.32 4.98 -8.51
C LYS A 100 -11.20 4.33 -7.12
N PHE A 101 -12.28 4.40 -6.34
CA PHE A 101 -12.44 3.54 -5.16
C PHE A 101 -12.71 2.10 -5.60
N ILE A 102 -11.93 1.14 -5.11
CA ILE A 102 -12.00 -0.26 -5.55
C ILE A 102 -12.30 -1.25 -4.42
N GLY A 103 -12.41 -0.79 -3.17
CA GLY A 103 -12.73 -1.64 -2.03
C GLY A 103 -12.22 -1.05 -0.73
N SER A 104 -12.31 -1.82 0.35
CA SER A 104 -11.79 -1.47 1.67
C SER A 104 -11.45 -2.74 2.43
N TYR A 105 -10.44 -2.71 3.29
CA TYR A 105 -10.15 -3.83 4.20
C TYR A 105 -10.32 -3.40 5.66
N SER A 106 -10.52 -4.39 6.54
CA SER A 106 -10.50 -4.18 8.00
C SER A 106 -9.67 -5.26 8.67
N ARG A 107 -8.85 -4.88 9.66
CA ARG A 107 -8.02 -5.78 10.46
C ARG A 107 -8.25 -5.46 11.94
N GLU A 108 -8.77 -6.45 12.65
CA GLU A 108 -9.27 -6.29 14.01
C GLU A 108 -8.13 -6.05 15.01
N TYR A 109 -7.02 -6.74 14.83
CA TYR A 109 -5.89 -6.67 15.77
C TYR A 109 -4.94 -5.49 15.53
N SER A 110 -5.00 -4.84 14.37
CA SER A 110 -4.16 -3.66 14.03
C SER A 110 -4.88 -2.31 14.17
N ASN A 111 -6.14 -2.30 14.62
CA ASN A 111 -7.00 -1.11 14.69
C ASN A 111 -7.22 -0.42 13.32
N GLU A 112 -7.14 -1.18 12.23
CA GLU A 112 -7.43 -0.69 10.88
C GLU A 112 -8.86 -1.05 10.51
N PHE A 113 -9.77 -0.08 10.55
CA PHE A 113 -11.18 -0.32 10.27
C PHE A 113 -11.60 0.42 9.01
N SER A 114 -12.16 -0.33 8.05
CA SER A 114 -12.67 0.17 6.77
C SER A 114 -11.65 1.04 6.03
N VAL A 115 -10.40 0.60 5.97
CA VAL A 115 -9.33 1.33 5.28
C VAL A 115 -9.63 1.28 3.78
N PRO A 116 -9.89 2.43 3.12
CA PRO A 116 -10.27 2.44 1.72
C PRO A 116 -9.09 2.13 0.80
N ILE A 117 -9.37 1.46 -0.31
CA ILE A 117 -8.42 1.09 -1.36
C ILE A 117 -8.78 1.86 -2.62
N TYR A 118 -7.81 2.57 -3.18
CA TYR A 118 -7.98 3.33 -4.42
C TYR A 118 -7.02 2.84 -5.49
N PHE A 119 -7.52 2.77 -6.72
CA PHE A 119 -6.75 2.60 -7.94
C PHE A 119 -6.57 3.95 -8.63
N LEU A 120 -5.36 4.23 -9.08
CA LEU A 120 -5.01 5.45 -9.80
C LEU A 120 -4.29 5.09 -11.10
N LYS A 121 -4.68 5.70 -12.23
CA LYS A 121 -4.18 5.37 -13.58
C LYS A 121 -3.75 6.60 -14.36
N GLY A 122 -2.74 6.41 -15.21
CA GLY A 122 -2.24 7.41 -16.15
C GLY A 122 -1.42 8.47 -15.44
N ALA A 123 -0.20 8.12 -15.03
CA ALA A 123 0.72 9.05 -14.39
C ALA A 123 0.93 10.33 -15.24
N LYS A 124 0.62 11.49 -14.66
CA LYS A 124 0.77 12.82 -15.29
C LYS A 124 2.21 13.31 -15.26
N VAL A 125 2.94 12.92 -14.22
CA VAL A 125 4.36 13.26 -14.03
C VAL A 125 5.14 12.03 -13.59
N PRO A 126 6.44 11.93 -13.94
CA PRO A 126 7.28 10.84 -13.47
C PRO A 126 7.35 10.80 -11.94
N MET A 127 7.26 9.60 -11.36
CA MET A 127 7.23 9.39 -9.92
C MET A 127 8.44 9.96 -9.18
N TYR A 128 9.64 9.93 -9.79
CA TYR A 128 10.85 10.50 -9.18
C TYR A 128 10.71 11.99 -8.81
N LYS A 129 9.78 12.74 -9.44
CA LYS A 129 9.56 14.16 -9.13
C LYS A 129 8.95 14.39 -7.74
N TYR A 130 8.24 13.41 -7.20
CA TYR A 130 7.63 13.50 -5.88
C TYR A 130 8.11 12.39 -4.92
N TRP A 131 9.00 11.50 -5.37
CA TRP A 131 9.50 10.36 -4.60
C TRP A 131 10.19 10.75 -3.29
N GLU A 132 10.98 11.83 -3.27
CA GLU A 132 11.68 12.29 -2.06
C GLU A 132 10.69 12.70 -0.95
N ARG A 133 9.43 13.06 -1.28
CA ARG A 133 8.39 13.38 -0.30
C ARG A 133 7.79 12.14 0.37
N LEU A 134 8.02 10.95 -0.20
CA LEU A 134 7.53 9.67 0.33
C LEU A 134 8.49 9.06 1.34
N LYS A 135 9.72 9.58 1.45
CA LYS A 135 10.77 9.05 2.32
C LYS A 135 10.31 9.01 3.79
N ASN A 136 10.30 7.82 4.37
CA ASN A 136 9.88 7.59 5.76
C ASN A 136 10.86 6.62 6.45
N PHE A 137 11.59 7.07 7.47
CA PHE A 137 12.58 6.26 8.21
C PHE A 137 12.29 6.17 9.71
N ASN A 138 11.07 6.49 10.11
CA ASN A 138 10.65 6.42 11.50
C ASN A 138 10.25 5.00 11.90
#